data_AF-A0A6N6ZDK8-F1
#
_entry.id   AF-A0A6N6ZDK8-F1
#
_cell.length_a   1.000
_cell.length_b   1.000
_cell.length_c   1.000
_cell.angle_alpha   90.00
_cell.angle_beta   90.00
_cell.angle_gamma   90.00
#
_symmetry.space_group_name_H-M   'P 1'
#
loop_
_entity.id
_entity.type
_entity.pdbx_description
1 polymer ?
#
loop_
_entity_poly.entity_id
_entity_poly.type
_entity_poly.pdbx_seq_one_letter_code
_entity_poly.pdbx_strand_id
1 'polypeptide(L)' 'IVATEAEVIDMHELRTRSAGPRDFIQLHLELDRNLPLWRAHAIADRVEEHLRDAFPLADIIIHEDPSGLIETHRS' A
#
# COMPACT_ATOMS: atom_id res chain seq x y z
N ILE A 1 -0.21 -1.06 11.25
CA ILE A 1 -1.19 -0.73 10.20
C ILE A 1 -1.00 -1.67 9.02
N VAL A 2 0.09 -1.57 8.24
CA VAL A 2 0.32 -2.49 7.13
C VAL A 2 0.72 -3.89 7.61
N ALA A 3 1.73 -3.99 8.49
CA ALA A 3 2.20 -5.27 9.05
C ALA A 3 1.18 -6.03 9.93
N THR A 4 0.01 -5.44 10.18
CA THR A 4 -1.09 -6.09 10.91
C THR A 4 -2.05 -6.83 9.99
N GLU A 5 -1.92 -6.66 8.67
CA GLU A 5 -2.72 -7.34 7.66
C GLU A 5 -2.01 -8.65 7.24
N ALA A 6 -2.54 -9.79 7.68
CA ALA A 6 -1.85 -11.08 7.55
C ALA A 6 -1.63 -11.56 6.10
N GLU A 7 -2.38 -11.02 5.14
CA GLU A 7 -2.25 -11.35 3.71
C GLU A 7 -1.18 -10.50 2.99
N VAL A 8 -0.60 -9.50 3.66
CA VAL A 8 0.51 -8.70 3.13
C VAL A 8 1.83 -9.42 3.42
N ILE A 9 2.59 -9.71 2.37
CA ILE A 9 3.89 -10.39 2.46
C ILE A 9 4.97 -9.38 2.84
N ASP A 10 5.01 -8.24 2.16
CA ASP A 10 5.94 -7.14 2.44
C ASP A 10 5.35 -5.79 2.00
N MET A 11 6.03 -4.70 2.36
CA MET A 11 5.72 -3.34 1.92
C MET A 11 7.00 -2.59 1.57
N HIS A 12 7.07 -2.05 0.35
CA HIS A 12 8.19 -1.27 -0.14
C HIS A 12 7.76 0.08 -0.73
N GLU A 13 8.75 0.89 -1.08
CA GLU A 13 8.59 2.19 -1.74
C GLU A 13 7.63 3.18 -1.05
N LEU A 14 7.65 3.19 0.29
CA LEU A 14 6.91 4.18 1.06
C LEU A 14 7.43 5.61 0.78
N ARG A 15 6.58 6.45 0.21
CA ARG A 15 6.83 7.88 0.01
C ARG A 15 5.77 8.67 0.72
N THR A 16 6.22 9.57 1.58
CA THR A 16 5.35 10.51 2.29
C THR A 16 5.76 11.94 1.99
N ARG A 17 4.79 12.83 1.78
CA ARG A 17 5.03 14.28 1.72
C ARG A 17 3.84 15.03 2.31
N SER A 18 4.08 16.26 2.76
CA SER A 18 3.03 17.14 3.26
C SER A 18 2.92 18.38 2.38
N ALA A 19 1.69 18.84 2.12
CA ALA A 19 1.41 20.11 1.48
C ALA A 19 0.34 20.86 2.28
N GLY A 20 0.79 21.76 3.15
CA GLY A 20 -0.07 22.44 4.10
C GLY A 20 -0.69 21.42 5.07
N PRO A 21 -2.03 21.39 5.23
CA PRO A 21 -2.71 20.47 6.16
C PRO A 21 -2.93 19.06 5.59
N ARG A 22 -2.53 18.79 4.34
CA ARG A 22 -2.72 17.49 3.69
C ARG A 22 -1.42 16.71 3.65
N ASP A 23 -1.50 15.45 4.01
CA ASP A 23 -0.43 14.49 3.79
C ASP A 23 -0.71 13.68 2.52
N PHE A 24 0.35 13.16 1.91
CA PHE A 24 0.27 12.25 0.78
C PHE A 24 1.10 11.04 1.13
N ILE A 25 0.50 9.86 1.05
CA ILE A 25 1.12 8.58 1.39
C ILE A 25 1.01 7.69 0.15
N GLN A 26 2.15 7.24 -0.36
CA GLN A 26 2.22 6.27 -1.45
C GLN A 26 3.04 5.08 -0.99
N LEU A 27 2.56 3.87 -1.25
CA LEU A 27 3.25 2.64 -0.87
C LEU A 27 2.91 1.52 -1.84
N HIS A 28 3.78 0.51 -1.88
CA HIS A 28 3.55 -0.75 -2.58
C HIS A 28 3.33 -1.86 -1.55
N LEU A 29 2.36 -2.73 -1.80
CA LEU A 29 2.09 -3.95 -1.04
C LEU A 29 2.53 -5.15 -1.87
N GLU A 30 3.42 -5.97 -1.32
CA GLU A 30 3.74 -7.26 -1.91
C GLU A 30 2.71 -8.31 -1.45
N LEU A 31 2.01 -8.92 -2.40
CA LEU A 31 0.95 -9.92 -2.17
C LEU A 31 1.24 -11.22 -2.92
N ASP A 32 0.59 -12.33 -2.56
CA ASP A 32 0.80 -13.60 -3.26
C ASP A 32 0.45 -13.46 -4.76
N ARG A 33 1.38 -13.85 -5.64
CA ARG A 33 1.22 -13.71 -7.10
C ARG A 33 0.07 -14.51 -7.73
N ASN A 34 -0.47 -15.50 -7.02
CA ASN A 34 -1.59 -16.31 -7.47
C ASN A 34 -2.93 -15.81 -6.90
N LEU A 35 -2.89 -14.76 -6.07
CA LEU A 35 -4.07 -14.16 -5.49
C LEU A 35 -4.90 -13.51 -6.61
N PRO A 36 -6.22 -13.79 -6.70
CA PRO A 36 -7.04 -13.15 -7.71
C PRO A 36 -7.11 -11.65 -7.47
N LEU A 37 -7.13 -10.85 -8.54
CA LEU A 37 -7.08 -9.39 -8.48
C LEU A 37 -8.12 -8.76 -7.53
N TRP A 38 -9.34 -9.28 -7.51
CA TRP A 38 -10.39 -8.77 -6.61
C TRP A 38 -10.03 -8.94 -5.13
N ARG A 39 -9.24 -9.96 -4.77
CA ARG A 39 -8.79 -10.19 -3.40
C ARG A 39 -7.62 -9.26 -3.07
N ALA A 40 -6.77 -8.95 -4.04
CA ALA A 40 -5.66 -8.00 -3.88
C ALA A 40 -6.20 -6.61 -3.56
N HIS A 41 -7.17 -6.16 -4.35
CA HIS A 41 -7.93 -4.93 -4.08
C HIS A 41 -8.60 -4.95 -2.71
N ALA A 42 -9.26 -6.04 -2.33
CA ALA A 42 -9.89 -6.11 -1.01
C ALA A 42 -8.88 -6.03 0.15
N ILE A 43 -7.63 -6.47 -0.03
CA ILE A 43 -6.55 -6.30 0.94
C ILE A 43 -6.11 -4.83 0.98
N ALA A 44 -5.86 -4.24 -0.20
CA ALA A 44 -5.48 -2.84 -0.31
C ALA A 44 -6.53 -1.89 0.32
N ASP A 45 -7.83 -2.14 0.08
CA ASP A 45 -8.93 -1.37 0.68
C ASP A 45 -8.89 -1.39 2.22
N ARG A 46 -8.63 -2.56 2.83
CA ARG A 46 -8.52 -2.67 4.30
C ARG A 46 -7.30 -1.94 4.84
N VAL A 47 -6.17 -2.02 4.14
CA VAL A 47 -4.97 -1.27 4.51
C VAL A 47 -5.23 0.24 4.39
N GLU A 48 -5.88 0.66 3.31
CA GLU A 48 -6.24 2.05 3.07
C GLU A 48 -7.19 2.59 4.15
N GLU A 49 -8.20 1.82 4.56
CA GLU A 49 -9.13 2.17 5.64
C GLU A 49 -8.37 2.41 6.96
N HIS A 50 -7.51 1.48 7.37
CA HIS A 50 -6.71 1.66 8.58
C HIS A 50 -5.74 2.85 8.50
N LEU A 51 -5.21 3.14 7.31
CA LEU A 51 -4.36 4.32 7.09
C LEU A 51 -5.18 5.62 7.15
N ARG A 52 -6.40 5.65 6.60
CA ARG A 52 -7.29 6.81 6.72
C ARG A 52 -7.71 7.08 8.15
N ASP A 53 -7.97 6.04 8.95
CA ASP A 53 -8.30 6.21 10.37
C ASP A 53 -7.13 6.83 11.16
N ALA A 54 -5.90 6.44 10.84
CA ALA A 54 -4.70 7.01 11.47
C ALA A 54 -4.34 8.40 10.91
N PHE A 55 -4.61 8.65 9.62
CA PHE A 55 -4.23 9.85 8.88
C PHE A 55 -5.43 10.41 8.09
N PRO A 56 -6.42 11.02 8.76
CA PRO A 56 -7.71 11.38 8.16
C PRO A 56 -7.65 12.46 7.07
N LEU A 57 -6.54 13.20 6.97
CA LEU A 57 -6.31 14.23 5.96
C LEU A 57 -5.32 13.77 4.87
N ALA A 58 -4.90 12.51 4.90
CA ALA A 58 -3.96 11.97 3.93
C ALA A 58 -4.67 11.54 2.64
N ASP A 59 -4.04 11.87 1.52
CA ASP A 59 -4.33 11.30 0.21
C ASP A 59 -3.45 10.05 0.03
N ILE A 60 -4.06 8.87 -0.03
CA ILE A 60 -3.36 7.58 0.03
C ILE A 60 -3.44 6.90 -1.34
N ILE A 61 -2.31 6.41 -1.84
CA ILE A 61 -2.24 5.60 -3.06
C ILE A 61 -1.50 4.32 -2.71
N ILE A 62 -2.10 3.18 -3.02
CA ILE A 62 -1.53 1.85 -2.77
C ILE A 62 -1.35 1.15 -4.11
N HIS A 63 -0.15 0.67 -4.39
CA HIS A 63 0.12 -0.24 -5.50
C HIS A 63 0.20 -1.69 -4.99
N GLU A 64 -0.32 -2.63 -5.76
CA GLU A 64 -0.37 -4.05 -5.41
C GLU A 64 0.60 -4.82 -6.32
N ASP A 65 1.70 -5.32 -5.74
CA ASP A 65 2.73 -6.05 -6.45
C ASP A 65 2.65 -7.55 -6.19
N PRO A 66 2.72 -8.40 -7.23
CA PRO A 66 2.88 -9.83 -7.05
C PRO A 66 4.24 -10.18 -6.43
N SER A 67 4.22 -11.15 -5.52
CA SER A 67 5.43 -11.54 -4.80
C SER A 67 6.55 -12.05 -5.69
N GLY A 68 7.78 -11.72 -5.32
CA GLY A 68 8.99 -12.07 -6.07
C GLY A 68 9.15 -11.34 -7.41
N LEU A 69 8.41 -10.26 -7.65
CA LEU A 69 8.76 -9.30 -8.71
C LEU A 69 9.81 -8.33 -8.18
N ILE A 70 10.98 -8.32 -8.84
CA ILE A 70 11.99 -7.29 -8.60
C ILE A 70 11.70 -6.16 -9.58
N GLU A 71 11.07 -5.09 -9.10
CA GLU A 71 10.89 -3.89 -9.90
C GLU A 71 12.24 -3.18 -10.10
N THR A 72 12.70 -3.08 -11.35
CA THR A 72 13.85 -2.24 -11.69
C THR A 72 13.36 -0.81 -11.84
N HIS A 73 13.30 -0.06 -10.75
CA HIS A 73 13.07 1.39 -10.84
C HIS A 73 14.31 2.07 -11.41
N ARG A 74 14.28 2.40 -12.71
CA ARG A 74 15.22 3.35 -13.32
C ARG A 74 14.84 4.76 -12.86
N SER A 75 15.61 5.29 -11.91
CA SER A 75 15.63 6.71 -11.55
C SER A 75 16.02 7.61 -12.73
#